data_AF-A0A523VFF4-F1
#
_entry.id   AF-A0A523VFF4-F1
#
_cell.length_a   1.000
_cell.length_b   1.000
_cell.length_c   1.000
_cell.angle_alpha   90.00
_cell.angle_beta   90.00
_cell.angle_gamma   90.00
#
_symmetry.space_group_name_H-M   'P 1'
#
loop_
_entity.id
_entity.type
_entity.pdbx_description
1 polymer ?
#
loop_
_entity_poly.entity_id
_entity_poly.type
_entity_poly.pdbx_seq_one_letter_code
_entity_poly.pdbx_strand_id
1 'polypeptide(L)'
;MGVVVSASHNPNEYNGIKFFDNNGIKLKESLEKRIEEEYKLLEAIPKSQTKGKIKNINGAEQYLKHLKETINVSLTGLNIFLDCANGAASFVGPQLLEEMGVKTRLIGC
;
A
#
# COMPACT_ATOMS: atom_id res chain seq x y z
N MET A 1 3.75 -10.79 8.92
CA MET A 1 3.72 -10.98 7.46
C MET A 1 2.61 -10.10 6.91
N GLY A 2 2.93 -9.31 5.89
CA GLY A 2 1.97 -8.48 5.17
C GLY A 2 1.70 -9.03 3.78
N VAL A 3 0.52 -8.72 3.23
CA VAL A 3 0.16 -9.04 1.86
C VAL A 3 -0.43 -7.80 1.21
N VAL A 4 0.05 -7.44 0.02
CA VAL A 4 -0.50 -6.34 -0.78
C VAL A 4 -1.07 -6.90 -2.07
N VAL A 5 -2.32 -6.55 -2.36
CA VAL A 5 -2.99 -6.88 -3.62
C VAL A 5 -2.90 -5.64 -4.52
N SER A 6 -2.02 -5.69 -5.52
CA SER A 6 -1.79 -4.62 -6.47
C SER A 6 -0.90 -5.08 -7.62
N ALA A 7 -1.25 -4.71 -8.86
CA ALA A 7 -0.36 -4.76 -10.02
C ALA A 7 0.43 -3.46 -10.25
N SER A 8 0.58 -2.63 -9.21
CA SER A 8 1.33 -1.37 -9.26
C SER A 8 0.79 -0.39 -10.31
N HIS A 9 1.39 -0.35 -11.50
CA HIS A 9 1.09 0.58 -12.59
C HIS A 9 0.61 -0.13 -13.85
N ASN A 10 0.41 -1.46 -13.77
CA ASN A 10 -0.12 -2.21 -14.90
C ASN A 10 -1.55 -1.71 -15.24
N PRO A 11 -1.99 -1.93 -16.48
CA PRO A 11 -3.37 -1.67 -16.89
C PRO A 11 -4.41 -2.30 -15.96
N ASN A 12 -5.64 -1.77 -15.99
CA ASN A 12 -6.69 -2.08 -15.02
C ASN A 12 -7.13 -3.55 -15.04
N GLU A 13 -6.89 -4.27 -16.13
CA GLU A 13 -7.15 -5.70 -16.25
C GLU A 13 -6.17 -6.59 -15.47
N TYR A 14 -5.05 -6.03 -14.98
CA TYR A 14 -4.03 -6.77 -14.23
C TYR A 14 -4.18 -6.58 -12.72
N ASN A 15 -3.86 -7.63 -11.96
CA ASN A 15 -3.65 -7.56 -10.52
C ASN A 15 -2.48 -8.46 -10.10
N GLY A 16 -2.03 -8.35 -8.86
CA GLY A 16 -0.92 -9.14 -8.33
C GLY A 16 -0.94 -9.22 -6.82
N ILE A 17 -0.27 -10.23 -6.27
CA ILE A 17 -0.14 -10.42 -4.83
C ILE A 17 1.34 -10.31 -4.48
N LYS A 18 1.67 -9.49 -3.48
CA LYS A 18 3.03 -9.31 -2.97
C LYS A 18 3.08 -9.60 -1.48
N PHE A 19 4.09 -10.34 -1.05
CA PHE A 19 4.27 -10.70 0.36
C PHE A 19 5.41 -9.89 1.00
N PHE A 20 5.24 -9.57 2.27
CA PHE A 20 6.17 -8.78 3.07
C PHE A 20 6.44 -9.47 4.41
N ASP A 21 7.67 -9.41 4.89
CA ASP A 21 8.05 -9.97 6.18
C ASP A 21 7.56 -9.11 7.36
N ASN A 22 7.97 -9.45 8.58
CA ASN A 22 7.57 -8.70 9.79
C ASN A 22 8.23 -7.33 9.92
N ASN A 23 9.25 -7.04 9.12
CA ASN A 23 9.91 -5.74 9.05
C ASN A 23 9.33 -4.84 7.93
N GLY A 24 8.31 -5.33 7.20
CA GLY A 24 7.74 -4.62 6.06
C GLY A 24 8.60 -4.71 4.79
N ILE A 25 9.58 -5.61 4.75
CA ILE A 25 10.46 -5.80 3.58
C ILE A 25 9.83 -6.83 2.65
N LYS A 26 9.84 -6.57 1.34
CA LYS A 26 9.36 -7.53 0.33
C LYS A 26 10.15 -8.84 0.48
N LEU A 27 9.46 -9.98 0.35
CA LEU A 27 10.15 -11.27 0.36
C LEU A 27 11.24 -11.33 -0.71
N LYS A 28 12.33 -12.03 -0.37
CA LYS A 28 13.42 -12.29 -1.31
C LYS A 28 12.93 -13.20 -2.43
N GLU A 29 13.46 -12.99 -3.63
CA GLU A 29 13.11 -13.75 -4.84
C GLU A 29 13.25 -15.27 -4.64
N SER A 30 14.29 -15.73 -3.93
CA SER A 30 14.48 -17.14 -3.63
C SER A 30 13.36 -17.75 -2.78
N LEU A 31 12.73 -16.95 -1.92
CA LEU A 31 11.56 -17.38 -1.14
C LEU A 31 10.28 -17.30 -1.96
N GLU A 32 10.12 -16.27 -2.80
CA GLU A 32 9.00 -16.17 -3.74
C GLU A 32 8.96 -17.39 -4.67
N LYS A 33 10.10 -17.76 -5.25
CA LYS A 33 10.21 -18.94 -6.13
C LYS A 33 9.84 -20.24 -5.42
N ARG A 34 10.28 -20.42 -4.18
CA ARG A 34 9.90 -21.59 -3.36
C ARG A 34 8.38 -21.63 -3.11
N ILE A 35 7.76 -20.49 -2.81
CA ILE A 35 6.30 -20.41 -2.64
C ILE A 35 5.58 -20.82 -3.93
N GLU A 36 6.07 -20.37 -5.09
CA GLU A 36 5.49 -20.74 -6.38
C GLU A 36 5.65 -22.23 -6.71
N GLU A 37 6.80 -22.82 -6.39
CA GLU A 37 7.07 -24.26 -6.57
C GLU A 37 6.13 -25.09 -5.69
N GLU A 38 6.02 -24.77 -4.40
CA GLU A 38 5.08 -25.43 -3.47
C GLU A 38 3.62 -25.24 -3.93
N TYR A 39 3.27 -24.04 -4.39
CA TYR A 39 1.91 -23.75 -4.87
C TYR A 39 1.52 -24.61 -6.08
N LYS A 40 2.45 -24.85 -7.01
CA LYS A 40 2.22 -25.71 -8.18
C LYS A 40 1.99 -27.18 -7.81
N LEU A 41 2.51 -27.61 -6.67
CA LEU A 41 2.37 -28.99 -6.16
C LEU A 41 1.09 -29.19 -5.35
N LEU A 42 0.35 -28.12 -5.02
CA LEU A 42 -0.94 -28.23 -4.32
C LEU A 42 -2.01 -28.77 -5.27
N GLU A 43 -2.30 -30.07 -5.17
CA GLU A 43 -3.53 -30.64 -5.71
C GLU A 43 -4.72 -30.02 -4.96
N ALA A 44 -5.46 -29.13 -5.64
CA ALA A 44 -6.69 -28.48 -5.20
C ALA A 44 -6.77 -28.19 -3.68
N ILE A 45 -6.39 -26.97 -3.28
CA ILE A 45 -6.52 -26.50 -1.89
C ILE A 45 -7.96 -26.81 -1.42
N PRO A 46 -8.17 -27.74 -0.46
CA PRO A 46 -9.48 -27.97 0.11
C PRO A 46 -9.98 -26.63 0.62
N LYS A 47 -11.24 -26.26 0.36
CA LYS A 47 -11.83 -25.00 0.88
C LYS A 47 -11.47 -24.90 2.36
N SER A 48 -10.50 -24.04 2.66
CA SER A 48 -9.98 -23.90 4.00
C SER A 48 -11.15 -23.47 4.86
N GLN A 49 -11.51 -24.28 5.86
CA GLN A 49 -12.30 -23.78 6.98
C GLN A 49 -11.38 -22.81 7.72
N THR A 50 -11.31 -21.57 7.23
CA THR A 50 -10.43 -20.54 7.78
C THR A 50 -10.73 -20.34 9.26
N LYS A 51 -9.84 -20.81 10.13
CA LYS A 51 -9.84 -20.52 11.56
C LYS A 51 -9.04 -19.26 11.79
N GLY A 52 -9.70 -18.10 11.67
CA GLY A 52 -9.10 -16.80 11.88
C GLY A 52 -10.13 -15.75 12.26
N LYS A 53 -9.68 -14.63 12.83
CA LYS A 53 -10.51 -13.44 13.08
C LYS A 53 -10.10 -12.34 12.10
N ILE A 54 -11.08 -11.69 11.49
CA ILE A 54 -10.87 -10.52 10.65
C ILE A 54 -11.09 -9.27 11.51
N LYS A 55 -10.17 -8.32 11.44
CA LYS A 55 -10.30 -7.01 12.05
C LYS A 55 -9.99 -5.95 11.00
N ASN A 56 -10.89 -5.00 10.84
CA ASN A 56 -10.64 -3.81 10.02
C ASN A 56 -9.82 -2.81 10.82
N ILE A 57 -8.81 -2.23 10.19
CA ILE A 57 -7.94 -1.21 10.77
C ILE A 57 -7.93 0.02 9.86
N ASN A 58 -7.90 1.21 10.45
CA ASN A 58 -7.66 2.44 9.69
C ASN A 58 -6.15 2.67 9.54
N GLY A 59 -5.54 1.98 8.57
CA GLY A 59 -4.10 2.10 8.31
C GLY A 59 -3.69 3.47 7.78
N ALA A 60 -4.58 4.15 7.06
CA ALA A 60 -4.30 5.43 6.44
C ALA A 60 -4.10 6.55 7.46
N GLU A 61 -4.96 6.65 8.47
CA GLU A 61 -4.84 7.64 9.54
C GLU A 61 -3.56 7.43 10.37
N GLN A 62 -3.24 6.17 10.69
CA GLN A 62 -1.99 5.83 11.38
C GLN A 62 -0.76 6.23 10.56
N TYR A 63 -0.82 6.00 9.24
CA TYR A 63 0.26 6.36 8.33
C TYR A 63 0.40 7.87 8.16
N LEU A 64 -0.71 8.61 8.03
CA LEU A 64 -0.70 10.09 8.01
C LEU A 64 -0.06 10.68 9.27
N LYS A 65 -0.42 10.17 10.45
CA LYS A 65 0.19 10.58 11.71
C LYS A 65 1.70 10.36 11.70
N HIS A 66 2.13 9.16 11.29
CA HIS A 66 3.55 8.82 11.22
C HIS A 66 4.29 9.76 10.24
N LEU A 67 3.76 9.99 9.04
CA LEU A 67 4.41 10.86 8.05
C LEU A 67 4.62 12.28 8.58
N LYS A 68 3.62 12.86 9.26
CA LYS A 68 3.76 14.19 9.88
C LYS A 68 4.85 14.25 10.93
N GLU A 69 5.04 13.18 11.70
CA GLU A 69 6.12 13.08 12.71
C GLU A 69 7.52 12.97 12.06
N THR A 70 7.61 12.47 10.82
CA THR A 70 8.89 12.35 10.09
C THR A 70 9.34 13.62 9.39
N ILE A 71 8.43 14.57 9.15
CA ILE A 71 8.73 15.83 8.45
C ILE A 71 9.04 16.93 9.47
N ASN A 72 10.30 17.36 9.54
CA ASN A 72 10.79 18.35 10.50
C ASN A 72 11.01 19.75 9.91
N VAL A 73 10.46 20.01 8.72
CA VAL A 73 10.55 21.29 8.02
C VAL A 73 9.16 21.83 7.72
N SER A 74 9.04 23.16 7.68
CA SER A 74 7.80 23.81 7.24
C SER A 74 7.64 23.68 5.74
N LEU A 75 6.46 23.23 5.30
CA LEU A 75 6.07 23.20 3.88
C LEU A 75 5.13 24.36 3.51
N THR A 76 4.81 25.23 4.47
CA THR A 76 3.93 26.38 4.26
C THR A 76 4.49 27.31 3.18
N GLY A 77 3.60 27.78 2.30
CA GLY A 77 3.95 28.68 1.20
C GLY A 77 4.31 27.96 -0.11
N LEU A 78 4.43 26.63 -0.09
CA LEU A 78 4.54 25.85 -1.31
C LEU A 78 3.20 25.79 -2.06
N ASN A 79 3.30 25.84 -3.39
CA ASN A 79 2.19 25.62 -4.30
C ASN A 79 2.52 24.38 -5.14
N ILE A 80 1.76 23.30 -5.01
CA ILE A 80 2.06 22.02 -5.63
C ILE A 80 0.88 21.57 -6.49
N PHE A 81 1.20 21.10 -7.70
CA PHE A 81 0.27 20.33 -8.52
C PHE A 81 0.50 18.84 -8.25
N LEU A 82 -0.54 18.10 -7.86
CA LEU A 82 -0.44 16.68 -7.53
C LEU A 82 -1.42 15.88 -8.40
N ASP A 83 -0.89 14.91 -9.13
CA ASP A 83 -1.67 13.87 -9.79
C ASP A 83 -1.50 12.54 -9.06
N CYS A 84 -2.57 12.00 -8.49
CA CYS A 84 -2.54 10.73 -7.76
C CYS A 84 -2.86 9.51 -8.64
N ALA A 85 -3.16 9.71 -9.92
CA ALA A 85 -3.46 8.67 -10.91
C ALA A 85 -4.58 7.68 -10.48
N ASN A 86 -5.54 8.15 -9.68
CA ASN A 86 -6.60 7.36 -9.05
C ASN A 86 -6.08 6.17 -8.22
N GLY A 87 -4.85 6.28 -7.72
CA GLY A 87 -4.18 5.22 -6.98
C GLY A 87 -4.65 5.07 -5.53
N ALA A 88 -4.15 4.05 -4.85
CA ALA A 88 -4.54 3.73 -3.48
C ALA A 88 -4.24 4.84 -2.45
N ALA A 89 -3.33 5.77 -2.77
CA ALA A 89 -2.95 6.89 -1.91
C ALA A 89 -3.65 8.21 -2.28
N SER A 90 -4.64 8.21 -3.18
CA SER A 90 -5.34 9.41 -3.66
C SER A 90 -5.97 10.26 -2.56
N PHE A 91 -6.26 9.68 -1.39
CA PHE A 91 -6.77 10.43 -0.25
C PHE A 91 -5.69 10.77 0.79
N VAL A 92 -4.64 9.95 0.92
CA VAL A 92 -3.55 10.16 1.90
C VAL A 92 -2.62 11.29 1.46
N GLY A 93 -2.21 11.32 0.20
CA GLY A 93 -1.27 12.31 -0.32
C GLY A 93 -1.80 13.75 -0.20
N PRO A 94 -2.99 14.06 -0.73
CA PRO A 94 -3.58 15.38 -0.61
C PRO A 94 -3.80 15.82 0.84
N GLN A 95 -4.34 14.93 1.68
CA GLN A 95 -4.60 15.23 3.09
C GLN A 95 -3.30 15.60 3.82
N LEU A 96 -2.21 14.85 3.60
CA LEU A 96 -0.92 15.19 4.21
C LEU A 96 -0.43 16.58 3.79
N LEU A 97 -0.49 16.91 2.50
CA LEU A 97 -0.01 18.20 2.00
C LEU A 97 -0.85 19.36 2.54
N GLU A 98 -2.17 19.21 2.56
CA GLU A 98 -3.08 20.21 3.12
C GLU A 98 -2.80 20.44 4.60
N GLU A 99 -2.68 19.38 5.40
CA GLU A 99 -2.38 19.46 6.84
C GLU A 99 -0.99 20.06 7.12
N MET A 100 -0.06 19.97 6.15
CA MET A 100 1.28 20.58 6.22
C MET A 100 1.32 22.02 5.69
N GLY A 101 0.17 22.62 5.36
CA GLY A 101 0.07 24.02 4.93
C GLY A 101 0.43 24.27 3.46
N VAL A 102 0.47 23.23 2.63
CA VAL A 102 0.75 23.33 1.20
C VAL A 102 -0.55 23.68 0.46
N LYS A 103 -0.49 24.65 -0.46
CA LYS A 103 -1.58 24.91 -1.38
C LYS A 103 -1.50 23.93 -2.55
N THR A 104 -2.50 23.07 -2.70
CA THR A 104 -2.50 22.03 -3.74
C THR A 104 -3.48 22.34 -4.88
N ARG A 105 -3.15 21.82 -6.06
CA ARG A 105 -4.10 21.63 -7.17
C ARG A 105 -4.05 20.17 -7.58
N LEU A 106 -5.19 19.50 -7.54
CA LEU A 106 -5.29 18.05 -7.61
C LEU A 106 -5.86 17.59 -8.95
N ILE A 107 -5.34 16.48 -9.47
CA ILE A 107 -5.92 15.68 -10.57
C ILE A 107 -5.81 14.21 -10.18
N GLY A 108 -6.79 13.37 -10.55
CA GLY A 108 -6.72 11.93 -10.28
C GLY A 108 -6.58 11.59 -8.79
N CYS A 109 -6.86 12.55 -7.91
CA CYS A 109 -7.05 12.40 -6.49
C CYS A 109 -8.56 12.65 -6.27
#